data_AF-A0A168KDC0-F1
#
_entry.id   AF-A0A168KDC0-F1
#
_cell.length_a   1.000
_cell.length_b   1.000
_cell.length_c   1.000
_cell.angle_alpha   90.00
_cell.angle_beta   90.00
_cell.angle_gamma   90.00
#
_symmetry.space_group_name_H-M   'P 1'
#
loop_
_entity.id
_entity.type
_entity.pdbx_description
1 polymer ?
#
loop_
_entity_poly.entity_id
_entity_poly.type
_entity_poly.pdbx_seq_one_letter_code
_entity_poly.pdbx_strand_id
1 'polypeptide(L)'
;MTSILCTSAMHLSTLRPQSTKYSDLASWLMPRSISLFRQSLSKALTKDNAEAIVGAALLINYISWFDLSFLQDDASTVDALVQDPLLLASSGITHAWFQTIPSLIEGGSAFLKVMTYHPRLTIENALAQQSDSKGLFLQPLMDIWDDPRCQTSSSLTANTTVHEPASNRAWHLLQGLESKLVPADPRQGQKLVQCDESEKLRQYKEEVTRITSNSTPLDNSLAISAQSTRSSEARSSFAYVVRRISPLIHCQTLSSISNPRMPAELAAIHNDIEQLIYGFPILCCGPFTDLVQRRDTRALVLLLHFYRAARVLLDPGRCWWAGARIGAMEDLILNELELRGLSMYLGNSSHGDIG
;
A
#
# COMPACT_ATOMS: atom_id res chain seq x y z
N MET A 1 13.65 -11.40 15.83
CA MET A 1 12.99 -11.90 17.06
C MET A 1 12.03 -10.88 17.67
N THR A 2 12.45 -9.62 17.90
CA THR A 2 11.59 -8.58 18.50
C THR A 2 10.26 -8.37 17.76
N SER A 3 10.27 -8.28 16.42
CA SER A 3 9.04 -8.11 15.64
C SER A 3 8.07 -9.28 15.79
N ILE A 4 8.57 -10.52 15.88
CA ILE A 4 7.74 -11.72 16.12
C ILE A 4 7.04 -11.62 17.49
N LEU A 5 7.80 -11.23 18.52
CA LEU A 5 7.25 -11.06 19.87
C LEU A 5 6.24 -9.91 19.92
N CYS A 6 6.49 -8.82 19.18
CA CYS A 6 5.58 -7.69 19.07
C CYS A 6 4.25 -8.12 18.45
N THR A 7 4.28 -8.77 17.27
CA THR A 7 3.10 -9.34 16.62
C THR A 7 2.34 -10.32 17.52
N SER A 8 3.07 -11.19 18.23
CA SER A 8 2.47 -12.13 19.18
C SER A 8 1.77 -11.40 20.35
N ALA A 9 2.39 -10.34 20.88
CA ALA A 9 1.81 -9.52 21.94
C ALA A 9 0.53 -8.80 21.47
N MET A 10 0.53 -8.24 20.26
CA MET A 10 -0.66 -7.60 19.64
C MET A 10 -1.81 -8.58 19.42
N HIS A 11 -1.50 -9.80 18.97
CA HIS A 11 -2.52 -10.83 18.84
C HIS A 11 -3.10 -11.23 20.19
N LEU A 12 -2.24 -11.42 21.20
CA LEU A 12 -2.68 -11.77 22.54
C LEU A 12 -3.44 -10.64 23.24
N SER A 13 -3.12 -9.37 22.98
CA SER A 13 -3.91 -8.24 23.51
C SER A 13 -5.31 -8.22 22.90
N THR A 14 -5.46 -8.62 21.64
CA THR A 14 -6.76 -8.76 20.97
C THR A 14 -7.56 -9.94 21.51
N LEU A 15 -6.92 -11.10 21.70
CA LEU A 15 -7.58 -12.30 22.24
C LEU A 15 -7.90 -12.18 23.74
N ARG A 16 -7.17 -11.35 24.49
CA ARG A 16 -7.30 -11.19 25.94
C ARG A 16 -7.33 -9.70 26.33
N PRO A 17 -8.38 -8.95 25.94
CA PRO A 17 -8.47 -7.51 26.18
C PRO A 17 -8.53 -7.16 27.68
N GLN A 18 -8.93 -8.11 28.53
CA GLN A 18 -8.97 -7.96 29.99
C GLN A 18 -7.57 -7.87 30.63
N SER A 19 -6.51 -8.24 29.91
CA SER A 19 -5.14 -8.22 30.42
C SER A 19 -4.31 -7.15 29.74
N THR A 20 -4.02 -6.06 30.47
CA THR A 20 -3.16 -4.97 29.97
C THR A 20 -1.71 -5.40 29.72
N LYS A 21 -1.28 -6.52 30.32
CA LYS A 21 0.08 -7.06 30.16
C LYS A 21 0.52 -7.16 28.70
N TYR A 22 -0.36 -7.63 27.82
CA TYR A 22 -0.01 -7.85 26.42
C TYR A 22 -0.05 -6.56 25.60
N SER A 23 -0.98 -5.64 25.90
CA SER A 23 -0.98 -4.31 25.27
C SER A 23 0.25 -3.51 25.67
N ASP A 24 0.63 -3.53 26.96
CA ASP A 24 1.82 -2.84 27.47
C ASP A 24 3.10 -3.39 26.83
N LEU A 25 3.17 -4.72 26.68
CA LEU A 25 4.30 -5.37 26.02
C LEU A 25 4.35 -5.04 24.52
N ALA A 26 3.20 -4.99 23.83
CA ALA A 26 3.14 -4.59 22.43
C ALA A 26 3.62 -3.14 22.24
N SER A 27 3.14 -2.21 23.07
CA SER A 27 3.55 -0.80 23.07
C SER A 27 5.05 -0.61 23.30
N TRP A 28 5.67 -1.46 24.13
CA TRP A 28 7.12 -1.41 24.34
C TRP A 28 7.93 -2.07 23.21
N LEU A 29 7.45 -3.21 22.68
CA LEU A 29 8.16 -3.96 21.64
C LEU A 29 8.10 -3.30 20.26
N MET A 30 7.06 -2.53 19.98
CA MET A 30 6.84 -1.92 18.66
C MET A 30 7.93 -0.89 18.31
N PRO A 31 8.19 0.17 19.10
CA PRO A 31 9.26 1.14 18.81
C PRO A 31 10.63 0.46 18.72
N ARG A 32 10.87 -0.54 19.57
CA ARG A 32 12.10 -1.33 19.54
C ARG A 32 12.26 -2.16 18.26
N SER A 33 11.16 -2.75 17.77
CA SER A 33 11.16 -3.52 16.53
C SER A 33 11.49 -2.63 15.33
N ILE A 34 10.86 -1.45 15.25
CA ILE A 34 11.13 -0.46 14.20
C ILE A 34 12.58 0.04 14.28
N SER A 35 13.07 0.38 15.47
CA SER A 35 14.45 0.84 15.68
C SER A 35 15.49 -0.18 15.24
N LEU A 36 15.33 -1.45 15.67
CA LEU A 36 16.23 -2.54 15.29
C LEU A 36 16.14 -2.87 13.79
N PHE A 37 14.96 -2.76 13.19
CA PHE A 37 14.79 -2.91 11.75
C PHE A 37 15.57 -1.82 10.99
N ARG A 38 15.43 -0.56 11.39
CA ARG A 38 16.21 0.56 10.81
C ARG A 38 17.72 0.34 10.95
N GLN A 39 18.18 -0.12 12.12
CA GLN A 39 19.60 -0.47 12.34
C GLN A 39 20.06 -1.66 11.48
N SER A 40 19.16 -2.57 11.13
CA SER A 40 19.47 -3.69 10.24
C SER A 40 19.55 -3.22 8.80
N LEU A 41 18.68 -2.30 8.38
CA LEU A 41 18.72 -1.67 7.06
C LEU A 41 19.94 -0.76 6.84
N SER A 42 20.54 -0.22 7.91
CA SER A 42 21.78 0.56 7.79
C SER A 42 23.03 -0.29 7.55
N LYS A 43 22.91 -1.62 7.65
CA LYS A 43 24.01 -2.56 7.36
C LYS A 43 23.92 -3.03 5.91
N ALA A 44 25.04 -3.52 5.37
CA ALA A 44 25.04 -4.15 4.07
C ALA A 44 24.07 -5.35 4.04
N LEU A 45 23.21 -5.38 3.01
CA LEU A 45 22.32 -6.50 2.74
C LEU A 45 23.14 -7.62 2.10
N THR A 46 23.19 -8.77 2.78
CA THR A 46 23.94 -9.95 2.35
C THR A 46 22.99 -11.14 2.20
N LYS A 47 23.47 -12.21 1.58
CA LYS A 47 22.71 -13.47 1.48
C LYS A 47 22.29 -13.99 2.85
N ASP A 48 23.14 -13.83 3.85
CA ASP A 48 22.92 -14.36 5.21
C ASP A 48 21.84 -13.62 5.99
N ASN A 49 21.57 -12.35 5.64
CA ASN A 49 20.58 -11.52 6.35
C ASN A 49 19.34 -11.17 5.52
N ALA A 50 19.35 -11.43 4.21
CA ALA A 50 18.29 -11.06 3.28
C ALA A 50 16.91 -11.61 3.72
N GLU A 51 16.82 -12.90 4.03
CA GLU A 51 15.55 -13.51 4.45
C GLU A 51 15.03 -12.93 5.77
N ALA A 52 15.93 -12.73 6.74
CA ALA A 52 15.57 -12.17 8.03
C ALA A 52 15.08 -10.71 7.91
N ILE A 53 15.69 -9.93 7.01
CA ILE A 53 15.30 -8.55 6.74
C ILE A 53 13.95 -8.49 6.04
N VAL A 54 13.71 -9.35 5.05
CA VAL A 54 12.42 -9.45 4.36
C VAL A 54 11.32 -9.88 5.34
N GLY A 55 11.56 -10.92 6.12
CA GLY A 55 10.62 -11.38 7.14
C GLY A 55 10.34 -10.28 8.18
N ALA A 56 11.37 -9.54 8.61
CA ALA A 56 11.19 -8.40 9.49
C ALA A 56 10.39 -7.28 8.82
N ALA A 57 10.64 -6.96 7.54
CA ALA A 57 9.93 -5.91 6.81
C ALA A 57 8.43 -6.22 6.69
N LEU A 58 8.07 -7.48 6.43
CA LEU A 58 6.67 -7.94 6.43
C LEU A 58 6.06 -7.78 7.83
N LEU A 59 6.74 -8.22 8.89
CA LEU A 59 6.23 -8.05 10.25
C LEU A 59 6.09 -6.58 10.65
N ILE A 60 6.99 -5.70 10.20
CA ILE A 60 6.88 -4.26 10.44
C ILE A 60 5.68 -3.69 9.69
N ASN A 61 5.43 -4.08 8.43
CA ASN A 61 4.21 -3.69 7.72
C ASN A 61 2.95 -4.10 8.50
N TYR A 62 2.92 -5.34 9.00
CA TYR A 62 1.82 -5.84 9.84
C TYR A 62 1.66 -5.05 11.14
N ILE A 63 2.76 -4.75 11.85
CA ILE A 63 2.77 -3.94 13.07
C ILE A 63 2.23 -2.54 12.79
N SER A 64 2.63 -1.93 11.67
CA SER A 64 2.14 -0.60 11.28
C SER A 64 0.64 -0.58 11.00
N TRP A 65 0.05 -1.68 10.52
CA TRP A 65 -1.41 -1.78 10.38
C TRP A 65 -2.14 -1.68 11.72
N PHE A 66 -1.52 -2.16 12.79
CA PHE A 66 -2.11 -2.14 14.14
C PHE A 66 -1.83 -0.83 14.89
N ASP A 67 -0.76 -0.12 14.54
CA ASP A 67 -0.36 1.11 15.23
C ASP A 67 -1.28 2.29 14.86
N LEU A 68 -1.98 2.81 15.87
CA LEU A 68 -2.78 4.03 15.83
C LEU A 68 -2.35 5.03 16.89
N SER A 69 -1.19 4.82 17.53
CA SER A 69 -0.68 5.71 18.59
C SER A 69 -0.47 7.13 18.10
N PHE A 70 -0.14 7.30 16.81
CA PHE A 70 0.03 8.60 16.16
C PHE A 70 -1.25 9.44 16.08
N LEU A 71 -2.44 8.84 16.28
CA LEU A 71 -3.72 9.55 16.32
C LEU A 71 -4.08 10.12 17.70
N GLN A 72 -3.29 9.83 18.75
CA GLN A 72 -3.61 10.21 20.13
C GLN A 72 -3.13 11.61 20.53
N ASP A 73 -2.30 12.27 19.71
CA ASP A 73 -1.82 13.62 19.97
C ASP A 73 -2.82 14.68 19.47
N ASP A 74 -3.10 15.71 20.30
CA ASP A 74 -4.05 16.83 20.09
C ASP A 74 -3.83 17.72 18.83
N ALA A 75 -3.00 17.30 17.89
CA ALA A 75 -2.92 17.95 16.58
C ALA A 75 -4.25 17.79 15.83
N SER A 76 -4.58 18.70 14.90
CA SER A 76 -5.74 18.48 14.02
C SER A 76 -5.63 17.06 13.45
N THR A 77 -6.67 16.23 13.58
CA THR A 77 -6.57 14.77 13.36
C THR A 77 -5.94 14.38 12.02
N VAL A 78 -5.95 15.28 11.04
CA VAL A 78 -5.35 15.13 9.71
C VAL A 78 -3.85 15.41 9.67
N ASP A 79 -3.28 16.24 10.58
CA ASP A 79 -1.83 16.35 10.78
C ASP A 79 -1.20 14.98 11.07
N ALA A 80 -1.95 14.13 11.77
CA ALA A 80 -1.51 12.80 12.13
C ALA A 80 -1.26 11.91 10.90
N LEU A 81 -1.94 12.12 9.77
CA LEU A 81 -1.70 11.35 8.53
C LEU A 81 -0.25 11.48 8.02
N VAL A 82 0.37 12.63 8.26
CA VAL A 82 1.78 12.88 7.89
C VAL A 82 2.72 11.96 8.69
N GLN A 83 2.30 11.60 9.90
CA GLN A 83 3.04 10.74 10.82
C GLN A 83 2.66 9.27 10.70
N ASP A 84 1.78 8.88 9.77
CA ASP A 84 1.31 7.50 9.66
C ASP A 84 2.48 6.53 9.42
N PRO A 85 2.81 5.67 10.41
CA PRO A 85 3.92 4.73 10.30
C PRO A 85 3.79 3.77 9.12
N LEU A 86 2.56 3.48 8.69
CA LEU A 86 2.27 2.59 7.58
C LEU A 86 2.71 3.19 6.23
N LEU A 87 2.53 4.51 6.07
CA LEU A 87 2.99 5.24 4.89
C LEU A 87 4.49 5.57 4.98
N LEU A 88 4.98 5.96 6.15
CA LEU A 88 6.39 6.32 6.35
C LEU A 88 7.33 5.11 6.17
N ALA A 89 6.90 3.92 6.60
CA ALA A 89 7.70 2.71 6.44
C ALA A 89 7.71 2.16 5.00
N SER A 90 6.73 2.52 4.17
CA SER A 90 6.52 1.97 2.82
C SER A 90 7.78 2.03 1.96
N SER A 91 8.41 3.19 1.85
CA SER A 91 9.60 3.39 1.02
C SER A 91 10.78 2.54 1.49
N GLY A 92 10.99 2.43 2.81
CA GLY A 92 12.08 1.64 3.38
C GLY A 92 11.87 0.14 3.18
N ILE A 93 10.64 -0.33 3.36
CA ILE A 93 10.23 -1.72 3.12
C ILE A 93 10.38 -2.07 1.64
N THR A 94 9.87 -1.24 0.74
CA THR A 94 9.98 -1.40 -0.71
C THR A 94 11.44 -1.46 -1.15
N HIS A 95 12.27 -0.56 -0.63
CA HIS A 95 13.70 -0.54 -0.95
C HIS A 95 14.42 -1.81 -0.47
N ALA A 96 14.20 -2.19 0.80
CA ALA A 96 14.79 -3.40 1.39
C ALA A 96 14.37 -4.66 0.63
N TRP A 97 13.10 -4.73 0.23
CA TRP A 97 12.57 -5.81 -0.60
C TRP A 97 13.35 -5.89 -1.92
N PHE A 98 13.41 -4.81 -2.70
CA PHE A 98 14.09 -4.86 -4.00
C PHE A 98 15.58 -5.14 -3.92
N GLN A 99 16.28 -4.62 -2.91
CA GLN A 99 17.70 -4.88 -2.75
C GLN A 99 18.01 -6.33 -2.35
N THR A 100 17.08 -7.03 -1.69
CA THR A 100 17.29 -8.42 -1.26
C THR A 100 16.97 -9.44 -2.36
N ILE A 101 16.15 -9.08 -3.34
CA ILE A 101 15.71 -9.98 -4.42
C ILE A 101 16.83 -10.81 -5.08
N PRO A 102 17.97 -10.23 -5.51
CA PRO A 102 19.03 -11.03 -6.12
C PRO A 102 19.53 -12.15 -5.19
N SER A 103 19.65 -11.86 -3.89
CA SER A 103 20.06 -12.82 -2.87
C SER A 103 19.00 -13.88 -2.60
N LEU A 104 17.72 -13.49 -2.58
CA LEU A 104 16.60 -14.43 -2.37
C LEU A 104 16.49 -15.44 -3.52
N ILE A 105 16.69 -14.98 -4.76
CA ILE A 105 16.63 -15.83 -5.96
C ILE A 105 17.78 -16.84 -5.95
N GLU A 106 19.00 -16.37 -5.65
CA GLU A 106 20.17 -17.26 -5.56
C GLU A 106 20.07 -18.27 -4.42
N GLY A 107 19.42 -17.89 -3.31
CA GLY A 107 19.22 -18.75 -2.15
C GLY A 107 18.01 -19.68 -2.24
N GLY A 108 17.17 -19.57 -3.27
CA GLY A 108 15.94 -20.39 -3.38
C GLY A 108 14.93 -20.10 -2.25
N SER A 109 14.81 -18.84 -1.85
CA SER A 109 14.03 -18.46 -0.67
C SER A 109 12.53 -18.82 -0.77
N ALA A 110 11.92 -19.12 0.37
CA ALA A 110 10.47 -19.30 0.46
C ALA A 110 9.67 -18.04 0.06
N PHE A 111 10.28 -16.85 0.20
CA PHE A 111 9.66 -15.57 -0.20
C PHE A 111 9.51 -15.41 -1.71
N LEU A 112 10.18 -16.23 -2.54
CA LEU A 112 10.07 -16.15 -4.00
C LEU A 112 8.65 -16.38 -4.51
N LYS A 113 7.85 -17.18 -3.78
CA LYS A 113 6.42 -17.38 -4.11
C LYS A 113 5.62 -16.07 -4.07
N VAL A 114 6.00 -15.15 -3.19
CA VAL A 114 5.38 -13.81 -3.10
C VAL A 114 5.71 -12.96 -4.33
N MET A 115 6.87 -13.20 -4.95
CA MET A 115 7.29 -12.45 -6.14
C MET A 115 6.62 -12.92 -7.43
N THR A 116 6.39 -14.22 -7.56
CA THR A 116 5.81 -14.82 -8.78
C THR A 116 4.29 -14.82 -8.77
N TYR A 117 3.67 -14.66 -7.60
CA TYR A 117 2.24 -14.56 -7.44
C TYR A 117 1.76 -13.10 -7.49
N HIS A 118 0.69 -12.83 -8.25
CA HIS A 118 0.18 -11.49 -8.47
C HIS A 118 -1.31 -11.38 -8.11
N PRO A 119 -1.65 -11.10 -6.84
CA PRO A 119 -3.03 -11.04 -6.36
C PRO A 119 -3.93 -10.13 -7.21
N ARG A 120 -3.39 -8.96 -7.59
CA ARG A 120 -4.10 -8.03 -8.49
C ARG A 120 -4.53 -8.69 -9.80
N LEU A 121 -3.62 -9.41 -10.46
CA LEU A 121 -3.92 -10.03 -11.76
C LEU A 121 -4.94 -11.16 -11.61
N THR A 122 -4.88 -11.92 -10.50
CA THR A 122 -5.89 -12.93 -10.18
C THR A 122 -7.28 -12.31 -10.05
N ILE A 123 -7.39 -11.21 -9.30
CA ILE A 123 -8.64 -10.45 -9.13
C ILE A 123 -9.11 -9.90 -10.48
N GLU A 124 -8.25 -9.20 -11.22
CA GLU A 124 -8.59 -8.64 -12.54
C GLU A 124 -9.08 -9.70 -13.52
N ASN A 125 -8.45 -10.88 -13.54
CA ASN A 125 -8.85 -11.99 -14.40
C ASN A 125 -10.22 -12.55 -14.00
N ALA A 126 -10.50 -12.68 -12.70
CA ALA A 126 -11.81 -13.10 -12.21
C ALA A 126 -12.90 -12.09 -12.60
N LEU A 127 -12.65 -10.81 -12.41
CA LEU A 127 -13.58 -9.72 -12.74
C LEU A 127 -13.81 -9.56 -14.26
N ALA A 128 -12.76 -9.79 -15.07
CA ALA A 128 -12.85 -9.71 -16.53
C ALA A 128 -13.61 -10.90 -17.16
N GLN A 129 -13.81 -12.00 -16.43
CA GLN A 129 -14.70 -13.08 -16.85
C GLN A 129 -16.18 -12.73 -16.63
N GLN A 130 -16.46 -11.78 -15.73
CA GLN A 130 -17.81 -11.37 -15.33
C GLN A 130 -18.30 -10.12 -16.08
N SER A 131 -17.38 -9.23 -16.46
CA SER A 131 -17.70 -7.92 -17.03
C SER A 131 -16.95 -7.68 -18.35
N ASP A 132 -17.63 -7.16 -19.37
CA ASP A 132 -17.04 -6.86 -20.68
C ASP A 132 -16.16 -5.59 -20.67
N SER A 133 -15.85 -5.07 -19.49
CA SER A 133 -15.51 -3.67 -19.26
C SER A 133 -14.18 -3.50 -18.50
N LYS A 134 -13.07 -3.85 -19.17
CA LYS A 134 -11.70 -3.71 -18.64
C LYS A 134 -11.29 -2.27 -18.27
N GLY A 135 -12.01 -1.25 -18.74
CA GLY A 135 -11.69 0.17 -18.51
C GLY A 135 -12.60 0.93 -17.55
N LEU A 136 -13.71 0.31 -17.09
CA LEU A 136 -14.73 1.05 -16.34
C LEU A 136 -14.32 1.42 -14.90
N PHE A 137 -13.28 0.78 -14.34
CA PHE A 137 -12.92 0.96 -12.93
C PHE A 137 -11.78 1.98 -12.72
N LEU A 138 -10.96 2.21 -13.76
CA LEU A 138 -9.82 3.12 -13.68
C LEU A 138 -10.24 4.56 -13.95
N GLN A 139 -11.06 4.77 -14.98
CA GLN A 139 -11.41 6.11 -15.46
C GLN A 139 -12.10 6.96 -14.39
N PRO A 140 -13.12 6.46 -13.65
CA PRO A 140 -13.79 7.28 -12.63
C PRO A 140 -12.84 7.78 -11.54
N LEU A 141 -11.80 7.01 -11.20
CA LEU A 141 -10.79 7.39 -10.22
C LEU A 141 -9.74 8.34 -10.82
N MET A 142 -9.41 8.17 -12.10
CA MET A 142 -8.53 9.11 -12.81
C MET A 142 -9.21 10.47 -13.04
N ASP A 143 -10.53 10.51 -13.20
CA ASP A 143 -11.30 11.75 -13.33
C ASP A 143 -11.18 12.62 -12.07
N ILE A 144 -10.92 12.03 -10.88
CA ILE A 144 -10.62 12.77 -9.64
C ILE A 144 -9.38 13.64 -9.80
N TRP A 145 -8.36 13.17 -10.53
CA TRP A 145 -7.15 13.95 -10.77
C TRP A 145 -7.43 15.19 -11.61
N ASP A 146 -8.30 15.04 -12.60
CA ASP A 146 -8.63 16.06 -13.58
C ASP A 146 -9.72 17.03 -13.06
N ASP A 147 -10.40 16.69 -11.97
CA ASP A 147 -11.42 17.54 -11.34
C ASP A 147 -10.82 18.81 -10.71
N PRO A 148 -11.22 20.02 -11.15
CA PRO A 148 -10.74 21.28 -10.59
C PRO A 148 -10.97 21.45 -9.08
N ARG A 149 -12.03 20.82 -8.53
CA ARG A 149 -12.37 20.92 -7.10
C ARG A 149 -11.36 20.19 -6.24
N CYS A 150 -10.77 19.12 -6.77
CA CYS A 150 -9.75 18.32 -6.10
C CYS A 150 -8.34 18.91 -6.21
N GLN A 151 -8.15 20.00 -6.96
CA GLN A 151 -6.85 20.67 -7.08
C GLN A 151 -6.51 21.56 -5.87
N THR A 152 -7.44 21.70 -4.93
CA THR A 152 -7.21 22.44 -3.68
C THR A 152 -6.33 21.62 -2.73
N SER A 153 -5.10 22.09 -2.52
CA SER A 153 -4.25 21.68 -1.40
C SER A 153 -4.60 22.55 -0.20
N SER A 154 -4.69 21.96 0.99
CA SER A 154 -4.78 22.77 2.21
C SER A 154 -3.56 23.70 2.28
N SER A 155 -3.80 25.00 2.45
CA SER A 155 -2.78 26.07 2.44
C SER A 155 -1.97 26.15 3.73
N LEU A 156 -2.15 25.20 4.66
CA LEU A 156 -1.32 25.07 5.85
C LEU A 156 0.08 24.61 5.43
N THR A 157 1.01 25.56 5.41
CA THR A 157 2.45 25.33 5.28
C THR A 157 2.93 24.44 6.42
N ALA A 158 2.85 23.12 6.22
CA ALA A 158 3.55 22.18 7.07
C ALA A 158 5.04 22.36 6.80
N ASN A 159 5.74 23.05 7.72
CA ASN A 159 7.20 23.16 7.77
C ASN A 159 7.84 21.83 8.18
N THR A 160 7.38 20.72 7.62
CA THR A 160 8.02 19.42 7.81
C THR A 160 9.18 19.33 6.83
N THR A 161 10.38 19.24 7.38
CA THR A 161 11.58 18.83 6.66
C THR A 161 11.26 17.56 5.89
N VAL A 162 11.15 17.69 4.57
CA VAL A 162 11.00 16.56 3.65
C VAL A 162 12.22 15.68 3.88
N HIS A 163 12.02 14.50 4.49
CA HIS A 163 13.06 13.48 4.51
C HIS A 163 13.22 12.95 3.07
N GLU A 164 14.18 13.57 2.39
CA GLU A 164 14.77 13.30 1.08
C GLU A 164 15.26 11.83 0.94
N PRO A 165 15.94 11.42 -0.14
CA PRO A 165 15.57 11.02 -1.51
C PRO A 165 15.13 9.53 -1.65
N ALA A 166 14.95 8.80 -0.55
CA ALA A 166 14.64 7.36 -0.57
C ALA A 166 13.27 7.04 -1.21
N SER A 167 12.32 7.97 -1.09
CA SER A 167 10.97 7.86 -1.64
C SER A 167 10.96 7.73 -3.17
N ASN A 168 11.82 8.49 -3.86
CA ASN A 168 11.91 8.44 -5.33
C ASN A 168 12.56 7.15 -5.84
N ARG A 169 13.55 6.59 -5.14
CA ARG A 169 14.16 5.31 -5.55
C ARG A 169 13.16 4.17 -5.48
N ALA A 170 12.40 4.08 -4.38
CA ALA A 170 11.35 3.07 -4.24
C ALA A 170 10.29 3.20 -5.35
N TRP A 171 9.89 4.44 -5.67
CA TRP A 171 8.98 4.73 -6.77
C TRP A 171 9.51 4.29 -8.14
N HIS A 172 10.76 4.62 -8.49
CA HIS A 172 11.33 4.21 -9.76
C HIS A 172 11.48 2.68 -9.88
N LEU A 173 11.74 1.99 -8.77
CA LEU A 173 11.73 0.52 -8.73
C LEU A 173 10.34 -0.04 -9.02
N LEU A 174 9.30 0.46 -8.35
CA LEU A 174 7.92 0.04 -8.59
C LEU A 174 7.46 0.32 -10.03
N GLN A 175 7.74 1.52 -10.54
CA GLN A 175 7.38 1.94 -11.89
C GLN A 175 8.11 1.11 -12.96
N GLY A 176 9.42 0.91 -12.78
CA GLY A 176 10.25 0.14 -13.70
C GLY A 176 9.76 -1.29 -13.84
N LEU A 177 9.52 -1.96 -12.70
CA LEU A 177 9.06 -3.35 -12.69
C LEU A 177 7.64 -3.49 -13.23
N GLU A 178 6.73 -2.55 -12.95
CA GLU A 178 5.40 -2.62 -13.54
C GLU A 178 5.44 -2.48 -15.06
N SER A 179 6.24 -1.56 -15.59
CA SER A 179 6.35 -1.35 -17.04
C SER A 179 6.96 -2.52 -17.81
N LYS A 180 7.74 -3.38 -17.12
CA LYS A 180 8.54 -4.44 -17.75
C LYS A 180 8.04 -5.86 -17.46
N LEU A 181 7.52 -6.10 -16.26
CA LEU A 181 7.19 -7.45 -15.78
C LEU A 181 5.70 -7.71 -15.66
N VAL A 182 4.87 -6.68 -15.59
CA VAL A 182 3.42 -6.85 -15.59
C VAL A 182 2.90 -6.73 -17.02
N PRO A 183 2.22 -7.75 -17.57
CA PRO A 183 1.61 -7.67 -18.89
C PRO A 183 0.60 -6.51 -18.96
N ALA A 184 0.59 -5.79 -20.08
CA ALA A 184 -0.38 -4.74 -20.32
C ALA A 184 -1.83 -5.28 -20.44
N ASP A 185 -2.00 -6.54 -20.86
CA ASP A 185 -3.29 -7.23 -20.93
C ASP A 185 -3.30 -8.46 -20.00
N PRO A 186 -4.26 -8.57 -19.05
CA PRO A 186 -4.44 -9.74 -18.19
C PRO A 186 -4.56 -11.08 -18.96
N ARG A 187 -5.09 -11.05 -20.20
CA ARG A 187 -5.19 -12.22 -21.09
C ARG A 187 -3.83 -12.70 -21.64
N GLN A 188 -2.81 -11.84 -21.67
CA GLN A 188 -1.44 -12.25 -21.99
C GLN A 188 -0.76 -12.93 -20.79
N GLY A 189 -1.22 -12.68 -19.56
CA GLY A 189 -0.79 -13.42 -18.37
C GLY A 189 -1.10 -14.91 -18.46
N GLN A 190 -2.19 -15.30 -19.14
CA GLN A 190 -2.51 -16.71 -19.41
C GLN A 190 -1.62 -17.34 -20.50
N LYS A 191 -1.06 -16.57 -21.44
CA LYS A 191 -0.03 -17.06 -22.37
C LYS A 191 1.34 -17.24 -21.69
N LEU A 192 1.56 -16.59 -20.54
CA LEU A 192 2.79 -16.72 -19.74
C LEU A 192 2.84 -18.00 -18.87
N VAL A 193 1.86 -18.92 -19.03
CA VAL A 193 1.81 -20.21 -18.34
C VAL A 193 2.81 -21.23 -18.90
N GLN A 194 3.44 -20.94 -20.05
CA GLN A 194 4.51 -21.77 -20.62
C GLN A 194 5.93 -21.17 -20.49
N CYS A 195 6.12 -20.19 -19.61
CA CYS A 195 7.46 -19.72 -19.28
C CYS A 195 7.90 -20.37 -17.96
N ASP A 196 9.01 -21.11 -18.01
CA ASP A 196 9.67 -21.75 -16.87
C ASP A 196 9.80 -20.73 -15.72
N GLU A 197 9.40 -21.10 -14.50
CA GLU A 197 9.49 -20.23 -13.32
C GLU A 197 10.93 -19.75 -13.10
N SER A 198 11.92 -20.58 -13.44
CA SER A 198 13.33 -20.24 -13.35
C SER A 198 13.70 -19.06 -14.28
N GLU A 199 13.12 -19.02 -15.48
CA GLU A 199 13.33 -17.96 -16.47
C GLU A 199 12.65 -16.65 -16.04
N LYS A 200 11.45 -16.72 -15.46
CA LYS A 200 10.77 -15.55 -14.90
C LYS A 200 11.58 -14.92 -13.77
N LEU A 201 12.10 -15.75 -12.86
CA LEU A 201 12.94 -15.27 -11.75
C LEU A 201 14.25 -14.67 -12.26
N ARG A 202 14.86 -15.27 -13.30
CA ARG A 202 16.06 -14.71 -13.94
C ARG A 202 15.79 -13.32 -14.54
N GLN A 203 14.70 -13.18 -15.31
CA GLN A 203 14.29 -11.88 -15.87
C GLN A 203 14.00 -10.86 -14.76
N TYR A 204 13.34 -11.27 -13.68
CA TYR A 204 13.09 -10.41 -12.52
C TYR A 204 14.39 -9.93 -11.89
N LYS A 205 15.36 -10.82 -11.68
CA LYS A 205 16.68 -10.49 -11.12
C LYS A 205 17.43 -9.49 -11.99
N GLU A 206 17.49 -9.76 -13.29
CA GLU A 206 18.17 -8.89 -14.26
C GLU A 206 17.57 -7.48 -14.25
N GLU A 207 16.23 -7.39 -14.26
CA GLU A 207 15.52 -6.12 -14.28
C GLU A 207 15.68 -5.32 -12.99
N VAL A 208 15.57 -5.96 -11.83
CA VAL A 208 15.82 -5.31 -10.53
C VAL A 208 17.26 -4.81 -10.43
N THR A 209 18.24 -5.63 -10.86
CA THR A 209 19.65 -5.25 -10.84
C THR A 209 19.90 -4.05 -11.75
N ARG A 210 19.29 -4.03 -12.94
CA ARG A 210 19.37 -2.93 -13.91
C ARG A 210 18.78 -1.64 -13.35
N ILE A 211 17.57 -1.67 -12.81
CA ILE A 211 16.91 -0.48 -12.25
C ILE A 211 17.71 0.05 -11.05
N THR A 212 18.19 -0.84 -10.18
CA THR A 212 18.97 -0.46 -8.99
C THR A 212 20.30 0.17 -9.37
N SER A 213 20.99 -0.37 -10.40
CA SER A 213 22.28 0.15 -10.87
C SER A 213 22.15 1.49 -11.60
N ASN A 214 21.05 1.72 -12.31
CA ASN A 214 20.81 2.98 -13.02
C ASN A 214 20.30 4.11 -12.11
N SER A 215 19.94 3.81 -10.87
CA SER A 215 19.38 4.78 -9.90
C SER A 215 20.44 5.45 -9.00
N THR A 216 21.74 5.30 -9.32
CA THR A 216 22.80 6.08 -8.66
C THR A 216 22.74 7.56 -9.11
N PRO A 217 22.84 8.51 -8.17
CA PRO A 217 22.61 9.92 -8.48
C PRO A 217 23.79 10.47 -9.26
N LEU A 218 23.56 10.82 -10.53
CA LEU A 218 24.38 11.83 -11.20
C LEU A 218 23.75 13.18 -10.83
N ASP A 219 24.35 13.86 -9.87
CA ASP A 219 23.96 15.21 -9.48
C ASP A 219 24.19 16.21 -10.63
N ASN A 220 23.38 17.27 -10.56
CA ASN A 220 23.44 18.52 -11.32
C ASN A 220 22.91 18.47 -12.75
N SER A 221 21.65 18.89 -12.93
CA SER A 221 21.31 20.15 -13.62
C SER A 221 19.79 20.35 -13.81
N LEU A 222 19.36 21.62 -13.77
CA LEU A 222 18.11 22.23 -14.27
C LEU A 222 16.93 22.41 -13.31
N ALA A 223 16.99 23.50 -12.54
CA ALA A 223 15.92 24.02 -11.67
C ALA A 223 14.70 24.62 -12.40
N ILE A 224 14.70 24.73 -13.74
CA ILE A 224 13.60 25.35 -14.51
C ILE A 224 12.62 24.28 -15.08
N SER A 225 13.04 23.00 -15.17
CA SER A 225 12.18 21.87 -15.57
C SER A 225 11.45 21.19 -14.40
N ALA A 226 11.83 21.52 -13.16
CA ALA A 226 11.45 20.74 -11.98
C ALA A 226 9.94 20.74 -11.67
N GLN A 227 9.20 21.80 -12.01
CA GLN A 227 7.77 21.90 -11.69
C GLN A 227 6.90 21.02 -12.61
N SER A 228 7.21 21.01 -13.91
CA SER A 228 6.54 20.15 -14.91
C SER A 228 6.85 18.68 -14.66
N THR A 229 8.12 18.35 -14.37
CA THR A 229 8.54 16.99 -14.04
C THR A 229 7.85 16.48 -12.77
N ARG A 230 7.78 17.29 -11.70
CA ARG A 230 7.09 16.91 -10.45
C ARG A 230 5.59 16.68 -10.66
N SER A 231 4.91 17.52 -11.43
CA SER A 231 3.48 17.33 -11.70
C SER A 231 3.23 16.06 -12.53
N SER A 232 4.12 15.75 -13.47
CA SER A 232 4.05 14.52 -14.28
C SER A 232 4.30 13.26 -13.45
N GLU A 233 5.31 13.29 -12.57
CA GLU A 233 5.59 12.19 -11.64
C GLU A 233 4.46 11.99 -10.63
N ALA A 234 3.89 13.07 -10.10
CA ALA A 234 2.74 13.00 -9.20
C ALA A 234 1.53 12.34 -9.88
N ARG A 235 1.17 12.75 -11.11
CA ARG A 235 0.09 12.11 -11.89
C ARG A 235 0.38 10.63 -12.15
N SER A 236 1.62 10.31 -12.50
CA SER A 236 2.04 8.93 -12.77
C SER A 236 1.95 8.04 -11.53
N SER A 237 2.37 8.55 -10.37
CA SER A 237 2.24 7.87 -9.08
C SER A 237 0.79 7.69 -8.66
N PHE A 238 -0.05 8.69 -8.90
CA PHE A 238 -1.49 8.59 -8.65
C PHE A 238 -2.13 7.52 -9.54
N ALA A 239 -1.86 7.53 -10.85
CA ALA A 239 -2.37 6.53 -11.78
C ALA A 239 -1.92 5.11 -11.42
N TYR A 240 -0.69 4.96 -10.93
CA TYR A 240 -0.16 3.68 -10.43
C TYR A 240 -0.98 3.17 -9.24
N VAL A 241 -1.21 4.02 -8.23
CA VAL A 241 -1.99 3.63 -7.05
C VAL A 241 -3.44 3.34 -7.43
N VAL A 242 -4.05 4.17 -8.28
CA VAL A 242 -5.41 3.97 -8.82
C VAL A 242 -5.51 2.60 -9.50
N ARG A 243 -4.57 2.24 -10.37
CA ARG A 243 -4.54 0.94 -11.05
C ARG A 243 -4.44 -0.24 -10.07
N ARG A 244 -3.78 -0.05 -8.93
CA ARG A 244 -3.61 -1.11 -7.92
C ARG A 244 -4.88 -1.31 -7.09
N ILE A 245 -5.66 -0.27 -6.84
CA ILE A 245 -6.87 -0.37 -6.02
C ILE A 245 -8.16 -0.50 -6.82
N SER A 246 -8.16 -0.16 -8.11
CA SER A 246 -9.38 -0.21 -8.93
C SER A 246 -10.08 -1.58 -8.91
N PRO A 247 -9.37 -2.74 -8.87
CA PRO A 247 -10.05 -4.02 -8.75
C PRO A 247 -10.75 -4.20 -7.39
N LEU A 248 -10.18 -3.67 -6.30
CA LEU A 248 -10.81 -3.70 -4.97
C LEU A 248 -12.09 -2.87 -4.95
N ILE A 249 -12.06 -1.66 -5.52
CA ILE A 249 -13.24 -0.78 -5.58
C ILE A 249 -14.34 -1.43 -6.44
N HIS A 250 -13.96 -2.15 -7.49
CA HIS A 250 -14.93 -2.93 -8.26
C HIS A 250 -15.54 -4.07 -7.42
N CYS A 251 -14.72 -4.88 -6.73
CA CYS A 251 -15.19 -5.91 -5.81
C CYS A 251 -16.15 -5.34 -4.74
N GLN A 252 -15.85 -4.16 -4.19
CA GLN A 252 -16.73 -3.48 -3.24
C GLN A 252 -18.08 -3.14 -3.89
N THR A 253 -18.06 -2.55 -5.09
CA THR A 253 -19.29 -2.18 -5.82
C THR A 253 -20.15 -3.42 -6.09
N LEU A 254 -19.51 -4.51 -6.49
CA LEU A 254 -20.15 -5.80 -6.73
C LEU A 254 -20.74 -6.41 -5.45
N SER A 255 -20.08 -6.23 -4.30
CA SER A 255 -20.56 -6.69 -3.00
C SER A 255 -21.83 -5.95 -2.57
N SER A 256 -22.00 -4.68 -2.99
CA SER A 256 -23.19 -3.88 -2.74
C SER A 256 -24.38 -4.24 -3.64
N ILE A 257 -24.14 -4.92 -4.77
CA ILE A 257 -25.20 -5.32 -5.71
C ILE A 257 -25.80 -6.64 -5.22
N SER A 258 -27.10 -6.66 -4.94
CA SER A 258 -27.84 -7.87 -4.55
C SER A 258 -27.91 -8.86 -5.73
N ASN A 259 -26.90 -9.72 -5.87
CA ASN A 259 -26.87 -10.79 -6.86
C ASN A 259 -26.39 -12.11 -6.22
N PRO A 260 -27.18 -13.20 -6.28
CA PRO A 260 -26.89 -14.45 -5.59
C PRO A 260 -25.65 -15.22 -6.09
N ARG A 261 -25.10 -14.90 -7.26
CA ARG A 261 -23.86 -15.53 -7.77
C ARG A 261 -22.57 -14.86 -7.28
N MET A 262 -22.65 -13.59 -6.92
CA MET A 262 -21.49 -12.78 -6.53
C MET A 262 -20.76 -13.26 -5.27
N PRO A 263 -21.43 -13.79 -4.23
CA PRO A 263 -20.73 -14.23 -3.02
C PRO A 263 -19.76 -15.38 -3.25
N ALA A 264 -20.08 -16.33 -4.14
CA ALA A 264 -19.23 -17.49 -4.40
C ALA A 264 -17.95 -17.11 -5.18
N GLU A 265 -18.06 -16.17 -6.11
CA GLU A 265 -16.94 -15.72 -6.93
C GLU A 265 -15.99 -14.80 -6.15
N LEU A 266 -16.54 -13.89 -5.33
CA LEU A 266 -15.74 -13.09 -4.39
C LEU A 266 -15.05 -13.96 -3.34
N ALA A 267 -15.70 -15.02 -2.86
CA ALA A 267 -15.09 -15.98 -1.95
C ALA A 267 -13.87 -16.69 -2.57
N ALA A 268 -13.91 -16.99 -3.89
CA ALA A 268 -12.80 -17.64 -4.59
C ALA A 268 -11.54 -16.77 -4.65
N ILE A 269 -11.68 -15.45 -4.68
CA ILE A 269 -10.56 -14.49 -4.73
C ILE A 269 -10.30 -13.77 -3.39
N HIS A 270 -10.92 -14.22 -2.30
CA HIS A 270 -10.86 -13.53 -1.01
C HIS A 270 -9.42 -13.42 -0.47
N ASN A 271 -8.62 -14.48 -0.59
CA ASN A 271 -7.21 -14.46 -0.18
C ASN A 271 -6.40 -13.41 -0.97
N ASP A 272 -6.72 -13.22 -2.25
CA ASP A 272 -6.04 -12.23 -3.09
C ASP A 272 -6.40 -10.80 -2.67
N ILE A 273 -7.67 -10.60 -2.31
CA ILE A 273 -8.18 -9.33 -1.80
C ILE A 273 -7.47 -8.98 -0.49
N GLU A 274 -7.40 -9.92 0.45
CA GLU A 274 -6.68 -9.74 1.72
C GLU A 274 -5.21 -9.37 1.48
N GLN A 275 -4.52 -10.11 0.59
CA GLN A 275 -3.12 -9.88 0.30
C GLN A 275 -2.88 -8.53 -0.39
N LEU A 276 -3.77 -8.12 -1.29
CA LEU A 276 -3.68 -6.82 -1.97
C LEU A 276 -3.92 -5.66 -1.00
N ILE A 277 -4.89 -5.79 -0.08
CA ILE A 277 -5.15 -4.78 0.96
C ILE A 277 -3.96 -4.70 1.92
N TYR A 278 -3.47 -5.84 2.42
CA TYR A 278 -2.30 -5.89 3.31
C TYR A 278 -1.06 -5.21 2.71
N GLY A 279 -0.81 -5.41 1.41
CA GLY A 279 0.33 -4.86 0.69
C GLY A 279 0.14 -3.43 0.17
N PHE A 280 -1.09 -2.89 0.14
CA PHE A 280 -1.38 -1.59 -0.46
C PHE A 280 -0.50 -0.43 0.04
N PRO A 281 -0.24 -0.28 1.35
CA PRO A 281 0.51 0.89 1.83
C PRO A 281 1.97 0.90 1.36
N ILE A 282 2.55 -0.27 1.10
CA ILE A 282 3.89 -0.41 0.51
C ILE A 282 3.94 0.23 -0.90
N LEU A 283 2.79 0.24 -1.59
CA LEU A 283 2.61 0.83 -2.92
C LEU A 283 2.44 2.35 -2.88
N CYS A 284 2.20 2.93 -1.70
CA CYS A 284 1.99 4.36 -1.48
C CYS A 284 3.30 5.08 -1.17
N CYS A 285 4.38 4.77 -1.90
CA CYS A 285 5.70 5.40 -1.74
C CYS A 285 5.98 6.50 -2.78
N GLY A 286 7.00 7.33 -2.54
CA GLY A 286 7.47 8.30 -3.54
C GLY A 286 6.54 9.50 -3.73
N PRO A 287 6.32 9.96 -4.98
CA PRO A 287 5.50 11.14 -5.24
C PRO A 287 4.06 11.03 -4.72
N PHE A 288 3.52 9.82 -4.55
CA PHE A 288 2.19 9.64 -3.96
C PHE A 288 2.20 9.90 -2.45
N THR A 289 3.25 9.48 -1.72
CA THR A 289 3.40 9.82 -0.29
C THR A 289 3.45 11.32 -0.10
N ASP A 290 4.13 12.04 -0.98
CA ASP A 290 4.19 13.51 -0.94
C ASP A 290 2.80 14.14 -1.10
N LEU A 291 1.93 13.57 -1.94
CA LEU A 291 0.55 14.01 -2.05
C LEU A 291 -0.21 13.81 -0.72
N VAL A 292 -0.03 12.66 -0.06
CA VAL A 292 -0.66 12.41 1.25
C VAL A 292 -0.13 13.35 2.32
N GLN A 293 1.20 13.55 2.39
CA GLN A 293 1.84 14.45 3.36
C GLN A 293 1.43 15.91 3.17
N ARG A 294 1.17 16.33 1.93
CA ARG A 294 0.63 17.66 1.61
C ARG A 294 -0.89 17.75 1.77
N ARG A 295 -1.53 16.67 2.21
CA ARG A 295 -2.99 16.53 2.33
C ARG A 295 -3.69 16.88 1.03
N ASP A 296 -3.12 16.45 -0.09
CA ASP A 296 -3.70 16.63 -1.40
C ASP A 296 -5.07 15.93 -1.44
N THR A 297 -6.10 16.70 -1.80
CA THR A 297 -7.48 16.21 -1.83
C THR A 297 -7.62 14.93 -2.67
N ARG A 298 -6.90 14.82 -3.79
CA ARG A 298 -6.99 13.65 -4.68
C ARG A 298 -6.49 12.40 -3.97
N ALA A 299 -5.38 12.50 -3.26
CA ALA A 299 -4.82 11.38 -2.50
C ALA A 299 -5.74 10.99 -1.34
N LEU A 300 -6.34 11.95 -0.64
CA LEU A 300 -7.30 11.69 0.43
C LEU A 300 -8.55 10.97 -0.07
N VAL A 301 -9.14 11.40 -1.18
CA VAL A 301 -10.30 10.71 -1.79
C VAL A 301 -9.93 9.26 -2.15
N LEU A 302 -8.73 9.06 -2.72
CA LEU A 302 -8.27 7.72 -3.08
C LEU A 302 -8.08 6.81 -1.86
N LEU A 303 -7.50 7.34 -0.77
CA LEU A 303 -7.35 6.63 0.49
C LEU A 303 -8.70 6.33 1.15
N LEU A 304 -9.67 7.26 1.08
CA LEU A 304 -11.03 7.02 1.56
C LEU A 304 -11.68 5.83 0.85
N HIS A 305 -11.60 5.79 -0.49
CA HIS A 305 -12.11 4.65 -1.26
C HIS A 305 -11.39 3.35 -0.91
N PHE A 306 -10.08 3.39 -0.67
CA PHE A 306 -9.32 2.22 -0.23
C PHE A 306 -9.82 1.70 1.13
N TYR A 307 -9.92 2.57 2.15
CA TYR A 307 -10.37 2.14 3.48
C TYR A 307 -11.81 1.63 3.47
N ARG A 308 -12.70 2.27 2.69
CA ARG A 308 -14.07 1.77 2.45
C ARG A 308 -14.10 0.39 1.81
N ALA A 309 -13.31 0.19 0.76
CA ALA A 309 -13.20 -1.10 0.11
C ALA A 309 -12.68 -2.16 1.10
N ALA A 310 -11.66 -1.83 1.90
CA ALA A 310 -11.14 -2.71 2.93
C ALA A 310 -12.18 -3.07 4.00
N ARG A 311 -12.99 -2.09 4.44
CA ARG A 311 -14.06 -2.32 5.42
C ARG A 311 -15.13 -3.29 4.90
N VAL A 312 -15.49 -3.17 3.62
CA VAL A 312 -16.54 -4.01 3.01
C VAL A 312 -16.02 -5.40 2.66
N LEU A 313 -14.77 -5.51 2.22
CA LEU A 313 -14.24 -6.73 1.61
C LEU A 313 -13.48 -7.65 2.57
N LEU A 314 -12.93 -7.13 3.66
CA LEU A 314 -12.22 -7.95 4.64
C LEU A 314 -13.20 -8.62 5.60
N ASP A 315 -12.99 -9.92 5.87
CA ASP A 315 -13.68 -10.62 6.95
C ASP A 315 -13.15 -10.13 8.31
N PRO A 316 -13.98 -9.51 9.17
CA PRO A 316 -13.54 -9.04 10.48
C PRO A 316 -13.04 -10.16 11.40
N GLY A 317 -13.49 -11.40 11.22
CA GLY A 317 -13.03 -12.54 12.01
C GLY A 317 -11.59 -12.94 11.69
N ARG A 318 -11.22 -12.88 10.41
CA ARG A 318 -9.87 -13.26 9.93
C ARG A 318 -8.91 -12.09 9.89
N CYS A 319 -9.40 -10.89 9.58
CA CYS A 319 -8.62 -9.67 9.40
C CYS A 319 -8.82 -8.65 10.53
N TRP A 320 -9.03 -9.14 11.75
CA TRP A 320 -9.17 -8.32 12.96
C TRP A 320 -8.04 -7.29 13.14
N TRP A 321 -6.83 -7.61 12.63
CA TRP A 321 -5.64 -6.77 12.71
C TRP A 321 -5.77 -5.44 11.96
N ALA A 322 -6.66 -5.36 10.96
CA ALA A 322 -6.88 -4.14 10.18
C ALA A 322 -8.06 -3.31 10.70
N GLY A 323 -8.98 -3.91 11.46
CA GLY A 323 -10.32 -3.36 11.70
C GLY A 323 -10.31 -1.99 12.35
N ALA A 324 -9.56 -1.83 13.45
CA ALA A 324 -9.48 -0.55 14.17
C ALA A 324 -8.92 0.57 13.28
N ARG A 325 -7.87 0.27 12.50
CA ARG A 325 -7.26 1.24 11.59
C ARG A 325 -8.20 1.61 10.44
N ILE A 326 -8.87 0.63 9.84
CA ILE A 326 -9.80 0.88 8.74
C ILE A 326 -10.89 1.86 9.17
N GLY A 327 -11.53 1.63 10.33
CA GLY A 327 -12.54 2.54 10.85
C GLY A 327 -11.98 3.93 11.16
N ALA A 328 -10.91 4.00 11.95
CA ALA A 328 -10.32 5.27 12.36
C ALA A 328 -9.85 6.12 11.17
N MET A 329 -9.22 5.52 10.18
CA MET A 329 -8.69 6.23 9.01
C MET A 329 -9.81 6.62 8.03
N GLU A 330 -10.83 5.77 7.85
CA GLU A 330 -12.02 6.13 7.06
C GLU A 330 -12.71 7.37 7.64
N ASP A 331 -13.01 7.36 8.95
CA ASP A 331 -13.72 8.45 9.62
C ASP A 331 -12.91 9.75 9.61
N LEU A 332 -11.60 9.66 9.87
CA LEU A 332 -10.70 10.81 9.88
C LEU A 332 -10.62 11.48 8.50
N ILE A 333 -10.43 10.69 7.44
CA ILE A 333 -10.34 11.22 6.08
C ILE A 333 -11.71 11.73 5.61
N LEU A 334 -12.80 11.05 5.98
CA LEU A 334 -14.16 11.46 5.69
C LEU A 334 -14.45 12.86 6.26
N ASN A 335 -14.20 13.06 7.55
CA ASN A 335 -14.38 14.35 8.23
C ASN A 335 -13.58 15.47 7.55
N GLU A 336 -12.33 15.21 7.15
CA GLU A 336 -11.51 16.20 6.45
C GLU A 336 -12.09 16.58 5.08
N LEU A 337 -12.58 15.61 4.32
CA LEU A 337 -13.18 15.86 3.01
C LEU A 337 -14.52 16.59 3.13
N GLU A 338 -15.29 16.32 4.19
CA GLU A 338 -16.52 17.07 4.52
C GLU A 338 -16.22 18.53 4.88
N LEU A 339 -15.18 18.80 5.68
CA LEU A 339 -14.72 20.15 6.00
C LEU A 339 -14.30 20.94 4.75
N ARG A 340 -13.84 20.25 3.69
CA ARG A 340 -13.49 20.82 2.38
C ARG A 340 -14.70 20.97 1.44
N GLY A 341 -15.90 20.57 1.85
CA GLY A 341 -17.12 20.64 1.04
C GLY A 341 -17.19 19.60 -0.08
N LEU A 342 -16.47 18.48 0.04
CA LEU A 342 -16.35 17.45 -1.01
C LEU A 342 -17.26 16.24 -0.76
N SER A 343 -18.45 16.49 -0.20
CA SER A 343 -19.39 15.45 0.22
C SER A 343 -19.91 14.54 -0.91
N MET A 344 -19.71 14.93 -2.16
CA MET A 344 -20.13 14.15 -3.33
C MET A 344 -19.27 12.91 -3.62
N TYR A 345 -18.02 12.87 -3.17
CA TYR A 345 -17.18 11.67 -3.28
C TYR A 345 -17.51 10.64 -2.18
N LEU A 346 -18.50 10.94 -1.32
CA LEU A 346 -18.82 10.16 -0.14
C LEU A 346 -19.82 9.03 -0.36
N GLY A 347 -20.39 8.85 -1.56
CA GLY A 347 -21.26 7.73 -1.96
C GLY A 347 -21.97 6.99 -0.81
N ASN A 348 -23.18 7.42 -0.46
CA ASN A 348 -24.12 6.85 0.53
C ASN A 348 -23.49 6.01 1.66
N SER A 349 -22.93 6.69 2.66
CA SER A 349 -22.88 6.19 4.03
C SER A 349 -24.30 6.20 4.62
N SER A 350 -25.09 5.16 4.37
CA SER A 350 -26.20 4.87 5.27
C SER A 350 -25.59 4.49 6.62
N HIS A 351 -25.58 5.45 7.54
CA HIS A 351 -25.43 5.22 8.97
C HIS A 351 -26.43 4.14 9.38
N GLY A 352 -25.92 2.93 9.60
CA GLY A 352 -26.63 1.93 10.38
C GLY A 352 -26.42 2.29 11.83
N ASP A 353 -27.39 2.97 12.42
CA ASP A 353 -27.54 3.04 13.87
C ASP A 353 -27.50 1.62 14.43
N ILE A 354 -26.47 1.32 15.24
CA ILE A 354 -26.45 0.15 16.10
C ILE A 354 -26.91 0.65 17.47
N GLY A 355 -28.16 0.36 17.80
CA GLY A 355 -28.64 0.23 19.17
C GLY A 355 -28.35 -1.14 19.74
#